data_AF-A0A938GIK5-F1
#
_entry.id   AF-A0A938GIK5-F1
#
_cell.length_a   1.000
_cell.length_b   1.000
_cell.length_c   1.000
_cell.angle_alpha   90.00
_cell.angle_beta   90.00
_cell.angle_gamma   90.00
#
_symmetry.space_group_name_H-M   'P 1'
#
loop_
_entity.id
_entity.type
_entity.pdbx_description
1 polymer ?
#
loop_
_entity_poly.entity_id
_entity_poly.type
_entity_poly.pdbx_seq_one_letter_code
_entity_poly.pdbx_strand_id
1 'polypeptide(L)'
;MNGVSLKLNLAATDEQDLLQQPVVIRQDPAARPEARPELWAERRLTKEAADGDCPHCGSIVYSRRHKLCGLCGRDLPEEFLFSSAESQRLESLLRIEQARHRAWMRKGAASAFSV
;
A
#
# COMPACT_ATOMS: atom_id res chain seq x y z
N MET A 1 44.56 -31.53 -50.36
CA MET A 1 43.72 -30.35 -50.64
C MET A 1 42.43 -30.52 -49.84
N ASN A 2 42.19 -29.59 -48.91
CA ASN A 2 40.91 -29.16 -48.32
C ASN A 2 40.03 -30.24 -47.65
N GLY A 3 39.57 -30.14 -46.41
CA GLY A 3 39.63 -29.10 -45.39
C GLY A 3 38.72 -29.58 -44.25
N VAL A 4 39.20 -29.52 -43.01
CA VAL A 4 38.37 -29.76 -41.83
C VAL A 4 38.69 -28.63 -40.86
N SER A 5 37.90 -27.57 -40.87
CA SER A 5 37.88 -26.59 -39.79
C SER A 5 36.85 -27.03 -38.77
N LEU A 6 37.36 -27.55 -37.65
CA LEU A 6 36.58 -27.86 -36.46
C LEU A 6 36.10 -26.55 -35.82
N LYS A 7 34.82 -26.56 -35.47
CA LYS A 7 34.05 -25.46 -34.91
C LYS A 7 34.60 -25.02 -33.56
N LEU A 8 34.67 -23.70 -33.34
CA LEU A 8 34.59 -23.10 -32.02
C LEU A 8 33.33 -22.22 -32.01
N ASN A 9 32.22 -22.81 -31.60
CA ASN A 9 31.06 -22.05 -31.19
C ASN A 9 31.39 -21.43 -29.84
N LEU A 10 31.66 -20.13 -29.83
CA LEU A 10 31.69 -19.36 -28.60
C LEU A 10 30.23 -19.20 -28.17
N ALA A 11 29.82 -20.00 -27.19
CA ALA A 11 28.52 -19.87 -26.57
C ALA A 11 28.47 -18.51 -25.87
N ALA A 12 27.78 -17.55 -26.48
CA ALA A 12 27.25 -16.40 -25.75
C ALA A 12 26.16 -16.97 -24.83
N THR A 13 26.49 -17.18 -23.56
CA THR A 13 25.47 -17.46 -22.56
C THR A 13 24.70 -16.17 -22.33
N ASP A 14 23.46 -16.17 -22.81
CA ASP A 14 22.40 -15.24 -22.47
C ASP A 14 22.21 -15.18 -20.95
N GLU A 15 22.97 -14.32 -20.27
CA GLU A 15 22.80 -14.02 -18.84
C GLU A 15 21.69 -12.98 -18.57
N GLN A 16 20.86 -12.65 -19.56
CA GLN A 16 19.86 -11.58 -19.45
C GLN A 16 18.39 -12.00 -19.45
N ASP A 17 18.08 -13.30 -19.31
CA ASP A 17 16.67 -13.77 -19.35
C ASP A 17 16.19 -14.40 -18.03
N LEU A 18 16.68 -13.90 -16.89
CA LEU A 18 16.30 -14.41 -15.55
C LEU A 18 15.65 -13.36 -14.64
N LEU A 19 15.40 -12.13 -15.12
CA LEU A 19 14.83 -11.06 -14.29
C LEU A 19 13.46 -10.51 -14.73
N GLN A 20 12.77 -11.15 -15.67
CA GLN A 20 11.36 -10.85 -15.95
C GLN A 20 10.49 -12.11 -15.91
N GLN A 21 10.45 -12.79 -14.76
CA GLN A 21 9.27 -13.61 -14.48
C GLN A 21 8.11 -12.69 -14.07
N PRO A 22 6.97 -12.69 -14.79
CA PRO A 22 5.80 -11.95 -14.36
C PRO A 22 5.30 -12.55 -13.04
N VAL A 23 5.06 -11.70 -12.04
CA VAL A 23 4.37 -12.11 -10.81
C VAL A 23 2.94 -12.47 -11.20
N VAL A 24 2.70 -13.75 -11.47
CA VAL A 24 1.36 -14.27 -11.72
C VAL A 24 0.67 -14.38 -10.36
N ILE A 25 -0.04 -13.32 -9.95
CA ILE A 25 -0.95 -13.41 -8.81
C ILE A 25 -2.07 -14.35 -9.25
N ARG A 26 -1.93 -15.64 -8.97
CA ARG A 26 -3.03 -16.60 -9.08
C ARG A 26 -4.07 -16.19 -8.05
N GLN A 27 -5.06 -15.42 -8.50
CA GLN A 27 -6.28 -15.20 -7.74
C GLN A 27 -7.05 -16.51 -7.79
N ASP A 28 -6.75 -17.41 -6.86
CA ASP A 28 -7.60 -18.56 -6.62
C ASP A 28 -8.84 -18.03 -5.87
N PRO A 29 -10.03 -18.02 -6.50
CA PRO A 29 -11.24 -17.47 -5.87
C PRO A 29 -11.65 -18.26 -4.62
N ALA A 30 -11.15 -19.49 -4.47
CA ALA A 30 -11.36 -20.31 -3.28
C ALA A 30 -10.30 -20.09 -2.18
N ALA A 31 -9.17 -19.43 -2.50
CA ALA A 31 -8.10 -19.17 -1.55
C ALA A 31 -8.16 -17.78 -0.91
N ARG A 32 -9.32 -17.12 -0.91
CA ARG A 32 -9.52 -16.03 0.04
C ARG A 32 -9.62 -16.71 1.40
N PRO A 33 -8.61 -16.61 2.29
CA PRO A 33 -8.82 -17.11 3.65
C PRO A 33 -10.07 -16.39 4.13
N GLU A 34 -11.12 -17.17 4.43
CA GLU A 34 -12.29 -16.66 5.13
C GLU A 34 -11.73 -15.78 6.24
N ALA A 35 -12.13 -14.51 6.25
CA ALA A 35 -11.57 -13.51 7.13
C ALA A 35 -11.77 -13.99 8.56
N ARG A 36 -10.78 -14.71 9.10
CA ARG A 36 -10.90 -15.47 10.33
C ARG A 36 -10.96 -14.42 11.43
N PRO A 37 -12.16 -14.13 12.00
CA PRO A 37 -12.33 -12.92 12.79
C PRO A 37 -11.46 -12.95 14.07
N GLU A 38 -11.15 -14.15 14.51
CA GLU A 38 -10.25 -14.46 15.63
C GLU A 38 -8.87 -13.77 15.50
N LEU A 39 -8.29 -13.70 14.29
CA LEU A 39 -6.90 -13.28 14.10
C LEU A 39 -6.67 -11.76 14.28
N TRP A 40 -7.70 -10.92 14.12
CA TRP A 40 -7.58 -9.49 14.44
C TRP A 40 -7.81 -9.20 15.92
N ALA A 41 -8.41 -10.12 16.67
CA ALA A 41 -8.69 -9.98 18.09
C ALA A 41 -7.46 -10.33 18.97
N GLU A 42 -6.64 -11.28 18.55
CA GLU A 42 -5.54 -11.86 19.36
C GLU A 42 -4.36 -10.91 19.64
N ARG A 43 -4.22 -9.82 18.87
CA ARG A 43 -3.14 -8.82 19.09
C ARG A 43 -3.32 -7.99 20.38
N ARG A 44 -4.47 -8.09 21.06
CA ARG A 44 -4.83 -7.26 22.21
C ARG A 44 -4.38 -7.79 23.59
N LEU A 45 -3.91 -9.03 23.71
CA LEU A 45 -3.74 -9.65 25.04
C LEU A 45 -2.46 -9.27 25.79
N THR A 46 -1.44 -8.71 25.15
CA THR A 46 -0.12 -8.49 25.79
C THR A 46 0.58 -7.17 25.45
N LYS A 47 -0.05 -6.28 24.68
CA LYS A 47 0.59 -5.04 24.26
C LYS A 47 0.16 -3.89 25.17
N GLU A 48 1.08 -3.39 25.99
CA GLU A 48 0.90 -2.12 26.67
C GLU A 48 0.47 -1.06 25.64
N ALA A 49 -0.54 -0.27 25.97
CA ALA A 49 -1.15 0.68 25.04
C ALA A 49 -0.06 1.61 24.48
N ALA A 50 0.25 1.46 23.19
CA ALA A 50 1.24 2.30 22.54
C ALA A 50 0.64 3.69 22.28
N ASP A 51 1.48 4.70 22.05
CA ASP A 51 1.09 6.10 21.78
C ASP A 51 0.15 6.30 20.55
N GLY A 52 -0.22 5.22 19.86
CA GLY A 52 -1.16 5.21 18.74
C GLY A 52 -2.44 4.40 18.97
N ASP A 53 -2.66 3.83 20.16
CA ASP A 53 -3.85 3.03 20.46
C ASP A 53 -4.95 3.88 21.11
N CYS A 54 -6.22 3.58 20.81
CA CYS A 54 -7.35 4.28 21.41
C CYS A 54 -7.41 3.95 22.91
N PRO A 55 -7.42 4.96 23.81
CA PRO A 55 -7.41 4.72 25.25
C PRO A 55 -8.68 4.02 25.74
N HIS A 56 -9.74 4.01 24.94
CA HIS A 56 -11.01 3.42 25.33
C HIS A 56 -11.24 1.99 24.86
N CYS A 57 -10.59 1.53 23.78
CA CYS A 57 -10.84 0.19 23.24
C CYS A 57 -9.57 -0.56 22.82
N GLY A 58 -8.40 0.06 22.99
CA GLY A 58 -7.10 -0.51 22.66
C GLY A 58 -6.90 -0.76 21.17
N SER A 59 -7.72 -0.17 20.29
CA SER A 59 -7.54 -0.31 18.83
C SER A 59 -6.55 0.71 18.30
N ILE A 60 -5.72 0.30 17.34
CA ILE A 60 -4.82 1.20 16.63
C ILE A 60 -5.61 2.33 15.96
N VAL A 61 -5.21 3.58 16.20
CA VAL A 61 -5.77 4.79 15.59
C VAL A 61 -4.97 5.14 14.34
N TYR A 62 -5.56 4.87 13.17
CA TYR A 62 -4.92 5.18 11.88
C TYR A 62 -5.02 6.66 11.48
N SER A 63 -6.01 7.38 12.01
CA SER A 63 -6.21 8.80 11.70
C SER A 63 -6.48 9.60 12.97
N ARG A 64 -5.57 10.52 13.26
CA ARG A 64 -5.65 11.50 14.36
C ARG A 64 -6.27 12.84 13.90
N ARG A 65 -6.84 12.86 12.69
CA ARG A 65 -7.54 14.02 12.12
C ARG A 65 -8.98 14.13 12.61
N HIS A 66 -9.58 13.01 13.04
CA HIS A 66 -10.94 12.96 13.53
C HIS A 66 -10.94 12.84 15.05
N LYS A 67 -11.89 13.51 15.69
CA LYS A 67 -12.08 13.44 17.14
C LYS A 67 -12.57 12.07 17.60
N LEU A 68 -13.12 11.23 16.72
CA LEU A 68 -13.69 9.95 17.10
C LEU A 68 -12.77 8.78 16.73
N CYS A 69 -12.71 7.78 17.61
CA CYS A 69 -12.13 6.49 17.29
C CYS A 69 -12.92 5.82 16.16
N GLY A 70 -12.24 5.46 15.06
CA GLY A 70 -12.86 4.79 13.91
C GLY A 70 -13.40 3.39 14.19
N LEU A 71 -13.11 2.80 15.37
CA LEU A 71 -13.64 1.49 15.77
C LEU A 71 -14.74 1.61 16.83
N CYS A 72 -14.48 2.28 17.96
CA CYS A 72 -15.44 2.34 19.07
C CYS A 72 -16.32 3.59 19.07
N GLY A 73 -16.05 4.58 18.21
CA GLY A 73 -16.85 5.79 18.06
C GLY A 73 -16.78 6.78 19.22
N ARG A 74 -15.96 6.54 20.24
CA ARG A 74 -15.75 7.48 21.35
C ARG A 74 -14.77 8.58 20.96
N ASP A 75 -14.91 9.73 21.61
CA ASP A 75 -13.96 10.84 21.48
C ASP A 75 -12.55 10.41 21.90
N LEU A 76 -11.57 10.83 21.11
CA LEU A 76 -10.16 10.76 21.40
C LEU A 76 -9.76 12.03 22.16
N PRO A 77 -8.89 11.91 23.18
CA PRO A 77 -8.37 13.07 23.88
C PRO A 77 -7.64 14.04 22.94
N GLU A 78 -7.62 15.33 23.28
CA GLU A 78 -7.06 16.38 22.41
C GLU A 78 -5.55 16.17 22.16
N GLU A 79 -4.83 15.61 23.13
CA GLU A 79 -3.41 15.26 23.02
C GLU A 79 -3.14 14.11 22.02
N PHE A 80 -4.16 13.34 21.67
CA PHE A 80 -4.08 12.34 20.60
C PHE A 80 -4.31 12.95 19.22
N LEU A 81 -4.86 14.16 19.14
CA LEU A 81 -5.19 14.80 17.87
C LEU A 81 -4.01 15.60 17.34
N PHE A 82 -4.03 15.87 16.03
CA PHE A 82 -3.10 16.83 15.46
C PHE A 82 -3.39 18.23 15.99
N SER A 83 -2.32 18.98 16.31
CA SER A 83 -2.44 20.41 16.58
C SER A 83 -3.08 21.14 15.40
N SER A 84 -3.59 22.35 15.65
CA SER A 84 -4.15 23.19 14.58
C SER A 84 -3.15 23.39 13.43
N ALA A 85 -1.86 23.59 13.73
CA ALA A 85 -0.82 23.80 12.72
C ALA A 85 -0.56 22.53 11.89
N GLU A 86 -0.50 21.37 12.53
CA GLU A 86 -0.34 20.08 11.84
C GLU A 86 -1.56 19.76 10.97
N SER A 87 -2.77 20.00 11.49
CA SER A 87 -4.02 19.80 10.77
C SER A 87 -4.09 20.66 9.51
N GLN A 88 -3.71 21.94 9.60
CA GLN A 88 -3.65 22.86 8.45
C GLN A 88 -2.60 22.42 7.41
N ARG A 89 -1.43 21.96 7.87
CA ARG A 89 -0.38 21.44 6.99
C ARG A 89 -0.85 20.19 6.24
N LEU A 90 -1.47 19.25 6.95
CA LEU A 90 -2.01 18.03 6.36
C LEU A 90 -3.10 18.34 5.32
N GLU A 91 -4.01 19.25 5.64
CA GLU A 91 -5.07 19.68 4.71
C GLU A 91 -4.51 20.33 3.45
N SER A 92 -3.46 21.14 3.58
CA SER A 92 -2.77 21.75 2.44
C SER A 92 -2.15 20.69 1.52
N LEU A 93 -1.48 19.68 2.09
CA LEU A 93 -0.89 18.57 1.33
C LEU A 93 -1.97 17.75 0.60
N LEU A 94 -3.06 17.40 1.29
CA LEU A 94 -4.17 16.67 0.70
C LEU A 94 -4.81 17.44 -0.47
N ARG A 95 -4.96 18.76 -0.34
CA ARG A 95 -5.50 19.61 -1.40
C ARG A 95 -4.62 19.61 -2.64
N ILE A 96 -3.30 19.71 -2.47
CA ILE A 96 -2.32 19.66 -3.57
C ILE A 96 -2.38 18.30 -4.25
N GLU A 97 -2.39 17.22 -3.49
CA GLU A 97 -2.42 15.86 -4.04
C GLU A 97 -3.70 15.60 -4.82
N GLN A 98 -4.85 16.00 -4.29
CA GLN A 98 -6.13 15.88 -4.99
C GLN A 98 -6.17 16.70 -6.29
N ALA A 99 -5.55 17.88 -6.32
CA ALA A 99 -5.45 18.67 -7.54
C ALA A 99 -4.59 17.97 -8.59
N ARG A 100 -3.44 17.41 -8.18
CA ARG A 100 -2.56 16.61 -9.03
C ARG A 100 -3.27 15.39 -9.59
N HIS A 101 -3.95 14.63 -8.74
CA HIS A 101 -4.70 13.44 -9.14
C HIS A 101 -5.82 13.79 -10.14
N ARG A 102 -6.59 14.86 -9.88
CA ARG A 102 -7.62 15.34 -10.83
C ARG A 102 -7.03 15.74 -12.18
N ALA A 103 -5.89 16.43 -12.19
CA ALA A 103 -5.20 16.78 -13.43
C ALA A 103 -4.71 15.53 -14.19
N TRP A 104 -4.17 14.54 -13.47
CA TRP A 104 -3.75 13.27 -14.04
C TRP A 104 -4.92 12.48 -14.63
N MET A 105 -6.04 12.35 -13.90
CA MET A 105 -7.25 11.67 -14.38
C MET A 105 -7.81 12.30 -15.66
N ARG A 106 -7.80 13.64 -15.77
CA ARG A 106 -8.23 14.32 -17.01
C ARG A 106 -7.33 14.01 -18.21
N LYS A 107 -6.00 13.92 -17.99
CA LYS A 107 -5.05 13.54 -19.05
C LYS A 107 -5.22 12.08 -19.47
N GLY A 108 -5.38 11.17 -18.50
CA GLY A 108 -5.61 9.73 -18.75
C GLY A 108 -6.94 9.44 -19.44
N ALA A 109 -8.00 10.17 -19.08
CA ALA A 109 -9.28 10.09 -19.79
C ALA A 109 -9.16 10.63 -21.22
N ALA A 110 -8.46 11.75 -21.45
CA ALA A 110 -8.24 12.27 -22.80
C ALA A 110 -7.45 11.32 -23.71
N SER A 111 -6.50 10.54 -23.16
CA SER A 111 -5.78 9.51 -23.92
C SER A 111 -6.62 8.27 -24.24
N ALA A 112 -7.72 8.02 -23.53
CA ALA A 112 -8.58 6.85 -23.73
C ALA A 112 -9.66 7.06 -24.82
N PHE A 113 -9.89 8.30 -25.28
CA PHE A 113 -10.92 8.64 -26.27
C PHE A 113 -10.36 9.03 -27.66
N SER A 114 -9.08 8.76 -27.93
CA SER A 114 -8.42 9.01 -29.22
C SER A 114 -8.10 7.71 -29.97
N VAL A 115 -9.08 6.81 -30.08
CA VAL A 115 -9.03 5.61 -30.95
C VAL A 115 -10.06 5.74 -32.04
#